data_AF-A0A519ZUM8-F1
#
_entry.id   AF-A0A519ZUM8-F1
#
_cell.length_a   1.000
_cell.length_b   1.000
_cell.length_c   1.000
_cell.angle_alpha   90.00
_cell.angle_beta   90.00
_cell.angle_gamma   90.00
#
_symmetry.space_group_name_H-M   'P 1'
#
loop_
_entity.id
_entity.type
_entity.pdbx_description
1 polymer ?
#
loop_
_entity_poly.entity_id
_entity_poly.type
_entity_poly.pdbx_seq_one_letter_code
_entity_poly.pdbx_strand_id
1 'polypeptide(L)'
;MKLFSLITLFFCWGVVNAQTKIQISTKNPLQLKIDRVEVFDLSQKEFYELNYSDSLTFSFEKSNIDCYNIRYIIGKKTLREQIWLNPGNPKVLVHLDSAKVTVDTVLNSASYNEHANFKRVYKELLQKKDTVQLNQILLESFRRNLDNPFSLLYGDLYLNINQNSKIQLLKLKPLLQSQGDKFKWFVLYSGVVNRFHTLLTQNNIELAGYSFYDQQNKITKIAPKTSAFIVLDFWFLTCIPCLKDHKEIAKN
;
A
#
# COMPACT_ATOMS: atom_id res chain seq x y z
N MET A 1 -20.75 -19.34 -61.22
CA MET A 1 -21.22 -19.50 -59.82
C MET A 1 -20.07 -19.20 -58.89
N LYS A 2 -20.31 -18.41 -57.84
CA LYS A 2 -19.32 -17.66 -57.06
C LYS A 2 -18.44 -18.57 -56.18
N LEU A 3 -17.13 -18.40 -56.32
CA LEU A 3 -16.09 -18.95 -55.45
C LEU A 3 -16.04 -18.06 -54.19
N PHE A 4 -16.54 -18.55 -53.05
CA PHE A 4 -16.41 -17.85 -51.77
C PHE A 4 -15.06 -18.23 -51.15
N SER A 5 -14.10 -17.30 -51.20
CA SER A 5 -12.85 -17.40 -50.45
C SER A 5 -13.14 -17.31 -48.95
N LEU A 6 -12.93 -18.42 -48.25
CA LEU A 6 -12.99 -18.49 -46.79
C LEU A 6 -11.75 -17.77 -46.24
N ILE A 7 -11.92 -16.50 -45.81
CA ILE A 7 -10.89 -15.78 -45.05
C ILE A 7 -10.95 -16.32 -43.62
N THR A 8 -10.09 -17.29 -43.31
CA THR A 8 -9.78 -17.68 -41.92
C THR A 8 -9.05 -16.53 -41.24
N LEU A 9 -9.80 -15.71 -40.51
CA LEU A 9 -9.26 -14.80 -39.52
C LEU A 9 -8.65 -15.65 -38.40
N PHE A 10 -7.35 -15.88 -38.46
CA PHE A 10 -6.58 -16.39 -37.33
C PHE A 10 -6.65 -15.34 -36.21
N PHE A 11 -7.58 -15.56 -35.28
CA PHE A 11 -7.57 -14.94 -33.98
C PHE A 11 -6.30 -15.39 -33.25
N CYS A 12 -5.20 -14.66 -33.43
CA CYS A 12 -4.05 -14.73 -32.53
C CYS A 12 -4.52 -14.23 -31.16
N TRP A 13 -5.08 -15.14 -30.37
CA TRP A 13 -5.36 -14.90 -28.96
C TRP A 13 -4.04 -14.52 -28.29
N GLY A 14 -4.07 -13.34 -27.67
CA GLY A 14 -2.90 -12.59 -27.26
C GLY A 14 -1.92 -13.44 -26.47
N VAL A 15 -0.70 -13.56 -27.01
CA VAL A 15 0.46 -13.79 -26.16
C VAL A 15 0.56 -12.54 -25.29
N VAL A 16 0.08 -12.64 -24.05
CA VAL A 16 0.32 -11.63 -23.02
C VAL A 16 1.80 -11.72 -22.70
N ASN A 17 2.62 -11.02 -23.48
CA ASN A 17 4.02 -10.88 -23.17
C ASN A 17 4.12 -10.16 -21.83
N ALA A 18 4.91 -10.68 -20.90
CA ALA A 18 5.15 -10.02 -19.62
C ALA A 18 5.50 -8.54 -19.86
N GLN A 19 4.75 -7.65 -19.21
CA GLN A 19 4.73 -6.22 -19.54
C GLN A 19 5.73 -5.44 -18.70
N THR A 20 6.20 -6.00 -17.58
CA THR A 20 7.22 -5.39 -16.73
C THR A 20 8.33 -6.38 -16.42
N LYS A 21 9.52 -6.15 -16.96
CA LYS A 21 10.74 -6.92 -16.68
C LYS A 21 11.66 -6.10 -15.80
N ILE A 22 11.78 -6.47 -14.54
CA ILE A 22 12.57 -5.74 -13.55
C ILE A 22 13.95 -6.39 -13.46
N GLN A 23 14.99 -5.57 -13.54
CA GLN A 23 16.35 -5.97 -13.22
C GLN A 23 16.75 -5.37 -11.87
N ILE A 24 17.20 -6.19 -10.93
CA ILE A 24 17.79 -5.74 -9.67
C ILE A 24 19.30 -6.00 -9.72
N SER A 25 20.08 -5.00 -9.33
CA SER A 25 21.52 -5.13 -9.07
C SER A 25 21.80 -4.81 -7.61
N THR A 26 22.40 -5.76 -6.90
CA THR A 26 22.58 -5.72 -5.45
C THR A 26 24.05 -5.62 -5.08
N LYS A 27 24.41 -4.58 -4.32
CA LYS A 27 25.71 -4.47 -3.67
C LYS A 27 25.62 -5.08 -2.27
N ASN A 28 26.43 -6.12 -2.01
CA ASN A 28 26.53 -6.78 -0.70
C ASN A 28 27.95 -6.62 -0.11
N PRO A 29 28.35 -5.39 0.29
CA PRO A 29 29.72 -5.11 0.74
C PRO A 29 30.10 -5.85 2.03
N LEU A 30 29.11 -6.18 2.86
CA LEU A 30 29.30 -6.93 4.11
C LEU A 30 29.33 -8.45 3.91
N GLN A 31 29.22 -8.93 2.65
CA GLN A 31 29.18 -10.35 2.31
C GLN A 31 28.17 -11.14 3.15
N LEU A 32 26.99 -10.53 3.37
CA LEU A 32 25.91 -11.18 4.12
C LEU A 32 25.55 -12.49 3.42
N LYS A 33 25.45 -13.58 4.20
CA LYS A 33 24.99 -14.88 3.70
C LYS A 33 23.48 -14.80 3.47
N ILE A 34 23.09 -14.55 2.23
CA ILE A 34 21.68 -14.47 1.83
C ILE A 34 21.23 -15.86 1.40
N ASP A 35 20.22 -16.38 2.09
CA ASP A 35 19.70 -17.72 1.82
C ASP A 35 18.82 -17.71 0.56
N ARG A 36 17.98 -16.67 0.41
CA ARG A 36 17.12 -16.46 -0.76
C ARG A 36 16.65 -15.02 -0.90
N VAL A 37 16.14 -14.69 -2.09
CA VAL A 37 15.47 -13.44 -2.40
C VAL A 37 14.02 -13.72 -2.78
N GLU A 38 13.09 -13.02 -2.16
CA GLU A 38 11.67 -13.07 -2.52
C GLU A 38 11.29 -11.75 -3.19
N VAL A 39 10.61 -11.82 -4.33
CA VAL A 39 10.07 -10.64 -5.01
C VAL A 39 8.63 -10.88 -5.38
N PHE A 40 7.75 -9.93 -5.05
CA PHE A 40 6.32 -10.07 -5.31
C PHE A 40 5.64 -8.70 -5.44
N ASP A 41 4.52 -8.67 -6.15
CA ASP A 41 3.70 -7.46 -6.27
C ASP A 41 2.88 -7.21 -4.99
N LEU A 42 2.42 -5.98 -4.76
CA LEU A 42 1.70 -5.62 -3.54
C LEU A 42 0.42 -6.45 -3.35
N SER A 43 -0.21 -6.91 -4.44
CA SER A 43 -1.38 -7.78 -4.38
C SER A 43 -1.05 -9.25 -4.08
N GLN A 44 0.24 -9.62 -4.09
CA GLN A 44 0.75 -10.98 -3.88
C GLN A 44 0.15 -12.01 -4.85
N LYS A 45 -0.24 -11.57 -6.05
CA LYS A 45 -0.73 -12.46 -7.11
C LYS A 45 0.44 -13.11 -7.85
N GLU A 46 1.55 -12.38 -7.97
CA GLU A 46 2.77 -12.83 -8.61
C GLU A 46 3.89 -12.83 -7.56
N PHE A 47 4.52 -13.99 -7.37
CA PHE A 47 5.52 -14.20 -6.33
C PHE A 47 6.67 -15.05 -6.88
N TYR A 48 7.89 -14.60 -6.64
CA TYR A 48 9.13 -15.29 -7.02
C TYR A 48 9.98 -15.56 -5.79
N GLU A 49 10.37 -16.82 -5.62
CA GLU A 49 11.42 -17.23 -4.69
C GLU A 49 12.66 -17.60 -5.50
N LEU A 50 13.76 -16.87 -5.30
CA LEU A 50 14.96 -16.95 -6.12
C LEU A 50 16.20 -17.21 -5.26
N ASN A 51 17.13 -18.00 -5.78
CA ASN A 51 18.48 -18.05 -5.23
C ASN A 51 19.16 -16.69 -5.38
N TYR A 52 19.95 -16.29 -4.38
CA TYR A 52 20.65 -15.01 -4.44
C TYR A 52 21.69 -14.97 -5.56
N SER A 53 21.68 -13.87 -6.31
CA SER A 53 22.76 -13.42 -7.18
C SER A 53 22.85 -11.89 -7.14
N ASP A 54 24.03 -11.34 -7.42
CA ASP A 54 24.23 -9.88 -7.45
C ASP A 54 23.41 -9.18 -8.53
N SER A 55 22.96 -9.92 -9.56
CA SER A 55 21.97 -9.43 -10.50
C SER A 55 20.86 -10.45 -10.70
N LEU A 56 19.63 -10.01 -10.45
CA LEU A 56 18.40 -10.78 -10.63
C LEU A 56 17.53 -10.12 -11.69
N THR A 57 16.81 -10.92 -12.45
CA THR A 57 15.84 -10.46 -13.44
C THR A 57 14.59 -11.31 -13.37
N PHE A 58 13.44 -10.68 -13.35
CA PHE A 58 12.13 -11.32 -13.27
C PHE A 58 11.09 -10.46 -13.98
N SER A 59 9.97 -11.09 -14.37
CA SER A 59 9.00 -10.49 -15.27
C SER A 59 7.61 -10.64 -14.71
N PHE A 60 6.91 -9.52 -14.52
CA PHE A 60 5.54 -9.45 -14.04
C PHE A 60 4.55 -9.14 -15.18
N GLU A 61 3.33 -9.67 -15.07
CA GLU A 61 2.20 -9.43 -15.97
C GLU A 61 1.47 -8.11 -15.64
N LYS A 62 2.23 -7.02 -15.56
CA LYS A 62 1.73 -5.69 -15.17
C LYS A 62 1.93 -4.65 -16.27
N SER A 63 0.83 -4.03 -16.71
CA SER A 63 0.79 -2.95 -17.74
C SER A 63 0.81 -1.55 -17.16
N ASN A 64 0.63 -1.44 -15.84
CA ASN A 64 0.44 -0.18 -15.15
C ASN A 64 1.53 -0.01 -14.09
N ILE A 65 1.62 1.18 -13.53
CA ILE A 65 2.43 1.41 -12.33
C ILE A 65 1.94 0.46 -11.25
N ASP A 66 2.87 -0.27 -10.63
CA ASP A 66 2.59 -1.18 -9.53
C ASP A 66 3.66 -1.04 -8.45
N CYS A 67 3.37 -1.63 -7.30
CA CYS A 67 4.23 -1.64 -6.14
C CYS A 67 4.78 -3.05 -5.91
N TYR A 68 6.09 -3.16 -5.77
CA TYR A 68 6.80 -4.41 -5.62
C TYR A 68 7.51 -4.45 -4.29
N ASN A 69 7.52 -5.61 -3.66
CA ASN A 69 8.28 -5.89 -2.45
C ASN A 69 9.48 -6.75 -2.82
N ILE A 70 10.65 -6.37 -2.31
CA ILE A 70 11.87 -7.15 -2.41
C ILE A 70 12.27 -7.54 -1.00
N ARG A 71 12.51 -8.83 -0.75
CA ARG A 71 12.97 -9.34 0.54
C ARG A 71 14.24 -10.17 0.37
N TYR A 72 15.22 -9.91 1.22
CA TYR A 72 16.42 -10.73 1.37
C TYR A 72 16.31 -11.49 2.68
N ILE A 73 16.35 -12.81 2.60
CA ILE A 73 16.26 -13.71 3.75
C ILE A 73 17.68 -14.09 4.20
N ILE A 74 17.99 -13.83 5.46
CA ILE A 74 19.31 -14.02 6.08
C ILE A 74 19.09 -14.74 7.42
N GLY A 75 19.12 -16.07 7.42
CA GLY A 75 18.73 -16.91 8.54
C GLY A 75 17.30 -16.60 8.99
N LYS A 76 17.15 -16.06 10.22
CA LYS A 76 15.85 -15.65 10.78
C LYS A 76 15.50 -14.18 10.49
N LYS A 77 16.39 -13.44 9.83
CA LYS A 77 16.22 -12.01 9.55
C LYS A 77 15.71 -11.81 8.14
N THR A 78 14.83 -10.82 7.97
CA THR A 78 14.36 -10.36 6.66
C THR A 78 14.71 -8.90 6.49
N LEU A 79 15.54 -8.58 5.50
CA LEU A 79 15.69 -7.22 5.01
C LEU A 79 14.68 -7.02 3.89
N ARG A 80 13.97 -5.89 3.88
CA ARG A 80 12.92 -5.65 2.88
C ARG A 80 12.90 -4.21 2.42
N GLU A 81 12.47 -4.00 1.19
CA GLU A 81 12.13 -2.70 0.66
C GLU A 81 10.91 -2.81 -0.26
N GLN A 82 10.12 -1.74 -0.31
CA GLN A 82 8.94 -1.63 -1.14
C GLN A 82 9.14 -0.49 -2.15
N ILE A 83 9.03 -0.81 -3.44
CA ILE A 83 9.33 0.11 -4.53
C ILE A 83 8.16 0.23 -5.50
N TRP A 84 7.89 1.44 -5.96
CA TRP A 84 6.91 1.68 -7.01
C TRP A 84 7.62 1.85 -8.35
N LEU A 85 7.17 1.12 -9.35
CA LEU A 85 7.82 1.09 -10.66
C LEU A 85 6.83 1.29 -11.79
N ASN A 86 7.29 1.99 -12.84
CA ASN A 86 6.62 2.02 -14.13
C ASN A 86 6.72 0.65 -14.81
N PRO A 87 5.78 0.33 -15.70
CA PRO A 87 5.91 -0.83 -16.57
C PRO A 87 7.09 -0.69 -17.54
N GLY A 88 7.47 -1.79 -18.19
CA GLY A 88 8.60 -1.82 -19.12
C GLY A 88 9.84 -2.48 -18.51
N ASN A 89 10.99 -1.81 -18.56
CA ASN A 89 12.29 -2.40 -18.16
C ASN A 89 13.01 -1.58 -17.06
N PRO A 90 12.42 -1.42 -15.86
CA PRO A 90 13.07 -0.72 -14.77
C PRO A 90 14.32 -1.45 -14.28
N LYS A 91 15.36 -0.69 -13.94
CA LYS A 91 16.58 -1.22 -13.30
C LYS A 91 16.72 -0.63 -11.92
N VAL A 92 16.81 -1.47 -10.90
CA VAL A 92 16.86 -1.09 -9.50
C VAL A 92 18.25 -1.42 -8.96
N LEU A 93 19.00 -0.40 -8.57
CA LEU A 93 20.27 -0.56 -7.89
C LEU A 93 20.02 -0.45 -6.39
N VAL A 94 20.40 -1.48 -5.65
CA VAL A 94 20.26 -1.52 -4.20
C VAL A 94 21.59 -1.86 -3.54
N HIS A 95 21.76 -1.44 -2.29
CA HIS A 95 22.81 -1.95 -1.43
C HIS A 95 22.21 -2.52 -0.15
N LEU A 96 22.86 -3.57 0.36
CA LEU A 96 22.54 -4.19 1.63
C LEU A 96 23.51 -3.67 2.70
N ASP A 97 22.95 -3.17 3.78
CA ASP A 97 23.69 -2.97 5.03
C ASP A 97 23.23 -4.00 6.07
N SER A 98 23.79 -3.93 7.28
CA SER A 98 23.48 -4.92 8.32
C SER A 98 22.03 -4.87 8.80
N ALA A 99 21.28 -3.79 8.54
CA ALA A 99 19.96 -3.52 9.10
C ALA A 99 18.83 -3.39 8.07
N LYS A 100 19.12 -2.98 6.83
CA LYS A 100 18.12 -2.66 5.80
C LYS A 100 18.64 -2.89 4.38
N VAL A 101 17.70 -2.93 3.45
CA VAL A 101 17.94 -2.71 2.02
C VAL A 101 17.80 -1.21 1.76
N THR A 102 18.71 -0.62 1.01
CA THR A 102 18.57 0.77 0.55
C THR A 102 18.58 0.78 -0.98
N VAL A 103 17.62 1.48 -1.58
CA VAL A 103 17.59 1.71 -3.02
C VAL A 103 18.44 2.93 -3.34
N ASP A 104 19.54 2.71 -4.05
CA ASP A 104 20.46 3.76 -4.49
C ASP A 104 19.84 4.58 -5.61
N THR A 105 19.38 3.87 -6.65
CA THR A 105 18.92 4.46 -7.90
C THR A 105 17.92 3.53 -8.56
N VAL A 106 16.91 4.12 -9.20
CA VAL A 106 16.04 3.40 -10.13
C VAL A 106 16.12 4.08 -11.50
N LEU A 107 16.48 3.30 -12.52
CA LEU A 107 16.49 3.72 -13.91
C LEU A 107 15.20 3.27 -14.60
N ASN A 108 14.77 4.03 -15.60
CA ASN A 108 13.57 3.76 -16.41
C ASN A 108 12.27 3.68 -15.59
N SER A 109 12.17 4.46 -14.51
CA SER A 109 10.94 4.55 -13.70
C SER A 109 10.79 5.94 -13.08
N ALA A 110 10.04 6.82 -13.73
CA ALA A 110 9.73 8.15 -13.21
C ALA A 110 8.89 8.09 -11.91
N SER A 111 8.01 7.10 -11.82
CA SER A 111 7.14 6.83 -10.67
C SER A 111 7.91 6.64 -9.37
N TYR A 112 9.08 6.00 -9.42
CA TYR A 112 9.94 5.83 -8.25
C TYR A 112 10.40 7.17 -7.69
N ASN A 113 10.91 8.05 -8.57
CA ASN A 113 11.44 9.36 -8.17
C ASN A 113 10.33 10.28 -7.64
N GLU A 114 9.17 10.27 -8.29
CA GLU A 114 7.99 10.99 -7.82
C GLU A 114 7.61 10.55 -6.39
N HIS A 115 7.47 9.25 -6.17
CA HIS A 115 7.10 8.69 -4.88
C HIS A 115 8.18 8.92 -3.81
N ALA A 116 9.47 8.81 -4.15
CA ALA A 116 10.57 9.09 -3.24
C ALA A 116 10.58 10.56 -2.77
N ASN A 117 10.38 11.50 -3.70
CA ASN A 117 10.28 12.92 -3.36
C ASN A 117 9.02 13.19 -2.52
N PHE A 118 7.88 12.60 -2.87
CA PHE A 118 6.66 12.70 -2.08
C PHE A 118 6.88 12.19 -0.65
N LYS A 119 7.47 11.00 -0.46
CA LYS A 119 7.73 10.44 0.88
C LYS A 119 8.58 11.36 1.74
N ARG A 120 9.59 12.02 1.15
CA ARG A 120 10.43 12.99 1.84
C ARG A 120 9.60 14.19 2.33
N VAL A 121 8.86 14.84 1.43
CA VAL A 121 8.03 16.01 1.75
C VAL A 121 6.94 15.64 2.77
N TYR A 122 6.25 14.51 2.56
CA TYR A 122 5.22 14.01 3.47
C TYR A 122 5.76 13.79 4.88
N LYS A 123 6.93 13.15 5.01
CA LYS A 123 7.58 12.92 6.31
C LYS A 123 7.94 14.23 7.01
N GLU A 124 8.49 15.19 6.28
CA GLU A 124 8.84 16.51 6.83
C GLU A 124 7.60 17.23 7.37
N LEU A 125 6.50 17.23 6.62
CA LEU A 125 5.25 17.87 7.04
C LEU A 125 4.60 17.14 8.22
N LEU A 126 4.66 15.81 8.26
CA LEU A 126 4.15 15.00 9.38
C LEU A 126 4.92 15.29 10.67
N GLN A 127 6.25 15.41 10.60
CA GLN A 127 7.08 15.79 11.75
C GLN A 127 6.76 17.20 12.27
N LYS A 128 6.46 18.13 11.36
CA LYS A 128 6.03 19.50 11.69
C LYS A 128 4.58 19.59 12.17
N LYS A 129 3.81 18.49 12.07
CA LYS A 129 2.36 18.46 12.31
C LYS A 129 1.58 19.49 11.47
N ASP A 130 2.08 19.80 10.26
CA ASP A 130 1.42 20.76 9.36
C ASP A 130 0.29 20.09 8.59
N THR A 131 -0.88 20.00 9.23
CA THR A 131 -2.06 19.35 8.66
C THR A 131 -2.62 20.07 7.44
N VAL A 132 -2.37 21.38 7.30
CA VAL A 132 -2.87 22.17 6.17
C VAL A 132 -2.10 21.81 4.92
N GLN A 133 -0.77 21.86 4.99
CA GLN A 133 0.08 21.48 3.86
C GLN A 133 -0.03 20.00 3.54
N LEU A 134 -0.12 19.11 4.55
CA LEU A 134 -0.36 17.67 4.32
C LEU A 134 -1.62 17.44 3.48
N ASN A 135 -2.73 18.07 3.85
CA ASN A 135 -3.98 17.96 3.11
C ASN A 135 -3.85 18.46 1.67
N GLN A 136 -3.17 19.60 1.49
CA GLN A 136 -2.95 20.17 0.16
C GLN A 136 -2.14 19.22 -0.73
N ILE A 137 -0.96 18.77 -0.27
CA ILE A 137 -0.07 17.93 -1.09
C ILE A 137 -0.71 16.57 -1.42
N LEU A 138 -1.54 16.03 -0.54
CA LEU A 138 -2.23 14.75 -0.74
C LEU A 138 -3.32 14.88 -1.80
N LEU A 139 -4.15 15.92 -1.73
CA LEU A 139 -5.19 16.17 -2.74
C LEU A 139 -4.59 16.53 -4.10
N GLU A 140 -3.51 17.32 -4.13
CA GLU A 140 -2.78 17.64 -5.37
C GLU A 140 -2.11 16.41 -5.98
N SER A 141 -1.46 15.57 -5.16
CA SER A 141 -0.84 14.34 -5.63
C SER A 141 -1.87 13.32 -6.10
N PHE A 142 -3.02 13.22 -5.42
CA PHE A 142 -4.15 12.43 -5.90
C PHE A 142 -4.60 12.91 -7.28
N ARG A 143 -4.85 14.22 -7.43
CA ARG A 143 -5.33 14.81 -8.69
C ARG A 143 -4.36 14.62 -9.84
N ARG A 144 -3.04 14.82 -9.61
CA ARG A 144 -2.01 14.61 -10.64
C ARG A 144 -1.90 13.15 -11.09
N ASN A 145 -2.28 12.22 -10.22
CA ASN A 145 -2.22 10.79 -10.46
C ASN A 145 -3.61 10.16 -10.67
N LEU A 146 -4.61 10.95 -11.08
CA LEU A 146 -5.99 10.47 -11.23
C LEU A 146 -6.11 9.27 -12.19
N ASP A 147 -5.20 9.21 -13.17
CA ASP A 147 -5.14 8.19 -14.21
C ASP A 147 -4.09 7.11 -13.95
N ASN A 148 -3.56 7.00 -12.73
CA ASN A 148 -2.77 5.84 -12.33
C ASN A 148 -3.02 5.41 -10.86
N PRO A 149 -2.63 4.18 -10.46
CA PRO A 149 -2.92 3.63 -9.13
C PRO A 149 -2.32 4.40 -7.94
N PHE A 150 -1.37 5.33 -8.12
CA PHE A 150 -0.83 6.12 -7.02
C PHE A 150 -1.87 7.01 -6.35
N SER A 151 -2.87 7.46 -7.10
CA SER A 151 -4.00 8.18 -6.53
C SER A 151 -4.61 7.44 -5.33
N LEU A 152 -4.73 6.11 -5.37
CA LEU A 152 -5.23 5.32 -4.25
C LEU A 152 -4.30 5.36 -3.04
N LEU A 153 -2.98 5.36 -3.22
CA LEU A 153 -2.03 5.56 -2.12
C LEU A 153 -2.25 6.92 -1.45
N TYR A 154 -2.36 8.00 -2.23
CA TYR A 154 -2.61 9.33 -1.68
C TYR A 154 -3.98 9.44 -1.03
N GLY A 155 -4.98 8.75 -1.58
CA GLY A 155 -6.31 8.61 -1.02
C GLY A 155 -6.26 7.96 0.36
N ASP A 156 -5.59 6.81 0.50
CA ASP A 156 -5.47 6.12 1.79
C ASP A 156 -4.77 6.99 2.84
N LEU A 157 -3.67 7.63 2.47
CA LEU A 157 -2.96 8.57 3.37
C LEU A 157 -3.85 9.75 3.78
N TYR A 158 -4.67 10.28 2.87
CA TYR A 158 -5.63 11.35 3.16
C TYR A 158 -6.72 10.88 4.13
N LEU A 159 -7.25 9.67 3.95
CA LEU A 159 -8.22 9.08 4.87
C LEU A 159 -7.62 8.86 6.26
N ASN A 160 -6.38 8.38 6.33
CA ASN A 160 -5.69 8.13 7.60
C ASN A 160 -5.59 9.39 8.48
N ILE A 161 -5.24 10.54 7.89
CA ILE A 161 -5.09 11.78 8.67
C ILE A 161 -6.42 12.54 8.89
N ASN A 162 -7.46 12.25 8.10
CA ASN A 162 -8.74 12.97 8.15
C ASN A 162 -9.94 12.10 8.54
N GLN A 163 -9.75 10.90 9.07
CA GLN A 163 -10.84 9.96 9.40
C GLN A 163 -11.93 10.57 10.28
N ASN A 164 -11.59 11.57 11.12
CA ASN A 164 -12.52 12.24 12.03
C ASN A 164 -13.07 13.58 11.48
N SER A 165 -12.74 13.98 10.25
CA SER A 165 -13.14 15.28 9.68
C SER A 165 -13.95 15.13 8.41
N LYS A 166 -15.28 15.11 8.54
CA LYS A 166 -16.19 15.05 7.39
C LYS A 166 -15.95 16.16 6.37
N ILE A 167 -15.64 17.38 6.83
CA ILE A 167 -15.36 18.53 5.96
C ILE A 167 -14.15 18.22 5.06
N GLN A 168 -13.09 17.62 5.60
CA GLN A 168 -11.92 17.24 4.81
C GLN A 168 -12.24 16.05 3.90
N LEU A 169 -12.91 15.01 4.42
CA LEU A 169 -13.34 13.86 3.60
C LEU A 169 -14.16 14.30 2.38
N LEU A 170 -15.09 15.24 2.53
CA LEU A 170 -15.88 15.76 1.42
C LEU A 170 -15.05 16.42 0.31
N LYS A 171 -13.82 16.89 0.58
CA LYS A 171 -12.90 17.40 -0.45
C LYS A 171 -12.30 16.30 -1.33
N LEU A 172 -12.18 15.07 -0.81
CA LEU A 172 -11.72 13.91 -1.57
C LEU A 172 -12.83 13.35 -2.48
N LYS A 173 -14.10 13.55 -2.10
CA LYS A 173 -15.28 13.06 -2.83
C LYS A 173 -15.24 13.31 -4.35
N PRO A 174 -15.08 14.55 -4.85
CA PRO A 174 -15.08 14.81 -6.30
C PRO A 174 -13.92 14.11 -7.01
N LEU A 175 -12.78 13.91 -6.36
CA LEU A 175 -11.63 13.23 -6.94
C LEU A 175 -11.90 11.73 -7.09
N LEU A 176 -12.46 11.08 -6.06
CA LEU A 176 -12.86 9.67 -6.13
C LEU A 176 -13.98 9.45 -7.16
N GLN A 177 -14.95 10.35 -7.24
CA GLN A 177 -16.01 10.29 -8.25
C GLN A 177 -15.44 10.44 -9.67
N SER A 178 -14.49 11.34 -9.87
CA SER A 178 -13.83 11.54 -11.17
C SER A 178 -12.94 10.36 -11.57
N GLN A 179 -12.34 9.68 -10.61
CA GLN A 179 -11.58 8.46 -10.84
C GLN A 179 -12.49 7.27 -11.20
N GLY A 180 -13.63 7.15 -10.52
CA GLY A 180 -14.58 6.04 -10.70
C GLY A 180 -13.93 4.68 -10.44
N ASP A 181 -14.25 3.69 -11.28
CA ASP A 181 -13.84 2.30 -11.09
C ASP A 181 -12.53 1.94 -11.83
N LYS A 182 -11.79 2.93 -12.36
CA LYS A 182 -10.56 2.74 -13.16
C LYS A 182 -9.55 1.77 -12.53
N PHE A 183 -9.46 1.78 -11.20
CA PHE A 183 -8.51 0.95 -10.44
C PHE A 183 -9.18 -0.09 -9.55
N LYS A 184 -10.42 -0.51 -9.84
CA LYS A 184 -11.14 -1.54 -9.07
C LYS A 184 -10.34 -2.86 -8.95
N TRP A 185 -9.46 -3.13 -9.90
CA TRP A 185 -8.55 -4.29 -9.93
C TRP A 185 -7.36 -4.16 -8.96
N PHE A 186 -7.04 -2.96 -8.49
CA PHE A 186 -5.87 -2.68 -7.66
C PHE A 186 -6.16 -2.90 -6.17
N VAL A 187 -5.19 -3.46 -5.44
CA VAL A 187 -5.37 -3.94 -4.07
C VAL A 187 -5.81 -2.85 -3.08
N LEU A 188 -5.40 -1.60 -3.29
CA LEU A 188 -5.78 -0.48 -2.41
C LEU A 188 -7.20 0.04 -2.65
N TYR A 189 -7.85 -0.32 -3.75
CA TYR A 189 -9.11 0.31 -4.16
C TYR A 189 -10.21 0.17 -3.10
N SER A 190 -10.45 -1.04 -2.60
CA SER A 190 -11.47 -1.27 -1.57
C SER A 190 -11.13 -0.56 -0.26
N GLY A 191 -9.84 -0.58 0.13
CA GLY A 191 -9.33 0.09 1.31
C GLY A 191 -9.49 1.62 1.28
N VAL A 192 -9.59 2.20 0.08
CA VAL A 192 -9.80 3.65 -0.09
C VAL A 192 -11.28 3.96 -0.31
N VAL A 193 -11.90 3.40 -1.34
CA VAL A 193 -13.26 3.77 -1.77
C VAL A 193 -14.31 3.32 -0.76
N ASN A 194 -14.28 2.06 -0.33
CA ASN A 194 -15.27 1.55 0.63
C ASN A 194 -15.08 2.20 2.01
N ARG A 195 -13.82 2.38 2.43
CA ARG A 195 -13.48 3.08 3.67
C ARG A 195 -13.96 4.52 3.64
N PHE A 196 -13.74 5.24 2.54
CA PHE A 196 -14.22 6.60 2.36
C PHE A 196 -15.74 6.70 2.54
N HIS A 197 -16.50 5.81 1.88
CA HIS A 197 -17.95 5.75 2.05
C HIS A 197 -18.36 5.50 3.50
N THR A 198 -17.71 4.51 4.13
CA THR A 198 -17.95 4.17 5.55
C THR A 198 -17.70 5.38 6.46
N LEU A 199 -16.59 6.09 6.28
CA LEU A 199 -16.24 7.27 7.08
C LEU A 199 -17.22 8.45 6.88
N LEU A 200 -17.87 8.55 5.72
CA LEU A 200 -18.88 9.59 5.49
C LEU A 200 -20.25 9.24 6.08
N THR A 201 -20.64 7.96 6.05
CA THR A 201 -21.98 7.51 6.44
C THR A 201 -22.08 7.08 7.89
N GLN A 202 -21.00 6.56 8.47
CA GLN A 202 -20.99 6.04 9.83
C GLN A 202 -20.97 7.18 10.84
N ASN A 203 -22.11 7.40 11.50
CA ASN A 203 -22.30 8.44 12.52
C ASN A 203 -22.29 7.88 13.93
N ASN A 204 -22.58 6.58 14.07
CA ASN A 204 -22.71 5.87 15.33
C ASN A 204 -22.06 4.49 15.23
N ILE A 205 -21.65 3.97 16.38
CA ILE A 205 -21.26 2.56 16.54
C ILE A 205 -22.35 1.93 17.41
N GLU A 206 -23.11 1.00 16.85
CA GLU A 206 -24.14 0.27 17.58
C GLU A 206 -23.51 -0.83 18.43
N LEU A 207 -23.07 -0.49 19.64
CA LEU A 207 -22.36 -1.42 20.54
C LEU A 207 -23.21 -2.63 20.96
N ALA A 208 -24.54 -2.50 20.96
CA ALA A 208 -25.47 -3.56 21.32
C ALA A 208 -25.42 -4.77 20.38
N GLY A 209 -24.98 -4.57 19.13
CA GLY A 209 -24.83 -5.62 18.12
C GLY A 209 -23.58 -6.49 18.29
N TYR A 210 -22.66 -6.10 19.17
CA TYR A 210 -21.40 -6.80 19.39
C TYR A 210 -21.40 -7.60 20.69
N SER A 211 -20.66 -8.71 20.70
CA SER A 211 -20.42 -9.54 21.88
C SER A 211 -18.92 -9.82 22.00
N PHE A 212 -18.39 -9.72 23.22
CA PHE A 212 -16.96 -9.80 23.50
C PHE A 212 -16.70 -10.86 24.56
N TYR A 213 -15.49 -11.41 24.61
CA TYR A 213 -15.05 -12.23 25.74
C TYR A 213 -14.42 -11.32 26.80
N ASP A 214 -14.81 -11.51 28.06
CA ASP A 214 -14.10 -10.90 29.19
C ASP A 214 -12.82 -11.67 29.54
N GLN A 215 -12.11 -11.20 30.57
CA GLN A 215 -10.86 -11.83 31.04
C GLN A 215 -11.08 -13.25 31.61
N GLN A 216 -12.33 -13.65 31.87
CA GLN A 216 -12.73 -14.97 32.34
C GLN A 216 -13.32 -15.83 31.20
N ASN A 217 -13.15 -15.43 29.93
CA ASN A 217 -13.71 -16.09 28.76
C ASN A 217 -15.25 -16.19 28.76
N LYS A 218 -15.94 -15.29 29.47
CA LYS A 218 -17.40 -15.19 29.40
C LYS A 218 -17.81 -14.18 28.33
N ILE A 219 -18.88 -14.53 27.61
CA ILE A 219 -19.47 -13.63 26.63
C ILE A 219 -20.17 -12.48 27.37
N THR A 220 -19.76 -11.26 27.07
CA THR A 220 -20.31 -10.02 27.60
C THR A 220 -20.71 -9.07 26.48
N LYS A 221 -21.67 -8.19 26.76
CA LYS A 221 -22.09 -7.11 25.87
C LYS A 221 -21.73 -5.78 26.51
N ILE A 222 -21.31 -4.83 25.70
CA ILE A 222 -21.10 -3.45 26.16
C ILE A 222 -22.49 -2.81 26.29
N ALA A 223 -23.06 -2.90 27.48
CA ALA A 223 -24.29 -2.19 27.80
C ALA A 223 -23.94 -0.69 28.00
N PRO A 224 -24.73 0.23 27.44
CA PRO A 224 -24.64 1.63 27.83
C PRO A 224 -25.04 1.73 29.31
N LYS A 225 -24.06 1.74 30.21
CA LYS A 225 -24.27 2.15 31.59
C LYS A 225 -24.59 3.64 31.61
N THR A 226 -25.12 4.12 32.73
CA THR A 226 -25.47 5.51 33.06
C THR A 226 -24.31 6.53 32.95
N SER A 227 -23.19 6.15 32.34
CA SER A 227 -22.02 6.97 32.12
C SER A 227 -22.27 7.99 31.00
N ALA A 228 -21.87 9.24 31.21
CA ALA A 228 -21.96 10.28 30.18
C ALA A 228 -21.08 9.99 28.94
N PHE A 229 -20.02 9.19 29.11
CA PHE A 229 -19.08 8.82 28.06
C PHE A 229 -18.65 7.36 28.21
N ILE A 230 -18.37 6.73 27.07
CA ILE A 230 -17.74 5.40 26.98
C ILE A 230 -16.45 5.58 26.17
N VAL A 231 -15.34 5.14 26.73
CA VAL A 231 -14.06 5.06 26.01
C VAL A 231 -13.87 3.62 25.54
N LEU A 232 -13.68 3.45 24.24
CA LEU A 232 -13.34 2.15 23.65
C LEU A 232 -11.86 2.18 23.28
N ASP A 233 -11.06 1.45 24.04
CA ASP A 233 -9.62 1.30 23.78
C ASP A 233 -9.35 -0.04 23.08
N PHE A 234 -8.91 0.04 21.83
CA PHE A 234 -8.55 -1.12 21.02
C PHE A 234 -7.03 -1.20 20.90
N TRP A 235 -6.42 -2.14 21.60
CA TRP A 235 -4.97 -2.30 21.65
C TRP A 235 -4.56 -3.76 21.43
N PHE A 236 -3.31 -3.94 21.05
CA PHE A 236 -2.73 -5.25 20.75
C PHE A 236 -1.41 -5.41 21.50
N LEU A 237 -1.14 -6.60 22.04
CA LEU A 237 0.08 -6.92 22.81
C LEU A 237 1.37 -6.73 22.00
N THR A 238 1.30 -6.71 20.68
CA THR A 238 2.45 -6.50 19.79
C THR A 238 2.63 -5.05 19.36
N CYS A 239 1.67 -4.16 19.68
CA CYS A 239 1.74 -2.74 19.34
C CYS A 239 2.30 -1.93 20.52
N ILE A 240 3.63 -1.71 20.52
CA ILE A 240 4.32 -0.98 21.61
C ILE A 240 3.67 0.38 21.93
N PRO A 241 3.30 1.23 20.94
CA PRO A 241 2.57 2.47 21.22
C PRO A 241 1.21 2.21 21.88
N CYS A 242 0.44 1.26 21.38
CA CYS A 242 -0.87 0.92 21.94
C CYS A 242 -0.76 0.43 23.41
N LEU A 243 0.28 -0.33 23.75
CA LEU A 243 0.53 -0.74 25.14
C LEU A 243 0.87 0.45 26.04
N LYS A 244 1.60 1.44 25.52
CA LYS A 244 1.92 2.65 26.26
C LYS A 244 0.65 3.45 26.54
N ASP A 245 -0.17 3.65 25.51
CA ASP A 245 -1.44 4.38 25.61
C ASP A 245 -2.42 3.65 26.54
N HIS A 246 -2.56 2.31 26.42
CA HIS A 246 -3.40 1.51 27.30
C HIS A 246 -3.00 1.64 28.78
N LYS A 247 -1.69 1.61 29.07
CA LYS A 247 -1.17 1.81 30.43
C LYS A 247 -1.42 3.22 30.98
N GLU A 248 -1.54 4.21 30.11
CA GLU A 248 -1.86 5.58 30.49
C GLU A 248 -3.36 5.74 30.75
N ILE A 249 -4.21 5.18 29.88
CA ILE A 249 -5.66 5.14 30.04
C ILE A 249 -6.04 4.40 31.33
N ALA A 250 -5.45 3.23 31.59
CA ALA A 250 -5.77 2.41 32.76
C ALA A 250 -5.40 3.03 34.13
N LYS A 251 -4.64 4.13 34.14
CA LYS A 251 -4.28 4.87 35.38
C LYS A 251 -5.27 5.98 35.71
N ASN A 252 -6.10 6.40 34.77
CA ASN A 252 -7.08 7.47 34.90
C ASN A 252 -8.50 6.90 35.04
#